data_AF-A0A225VBV9-F1
#
_entry.id   AF-A0A225VBV9-F1
#
_cell.length_a   1.000
_cell.length_b   1.000
_cell.length_c   1.000
_cell.angle_alpha   90.00
_cell.angle_beta   90.00
_cell.angle_gamma   90.00
#
_symmetry.space_group_name_H-M   'P 1'
#
loop_
_entity.id
_entity.type
_entity.pdbx_description
1 polymer ?
#
loop_
_entity_poly.entity_id
_entity_poly.type
_entity_poly.pdbx_seq_one_letter_code
_entity_poly.pdbx_strand_id
1 'polypeptide(L)'
;CTLETAFKVVVVREEDFRPLLKTPNDWNFTKRSEISVQVLQEIDSYTRVMVHDIPGQTSVRYVFLARTAQWELPDGKRRMGFSMMTIDSETNKRSRDSEIPDKHIEWITETWAYLTLTEIDDSSVEVVYEHCAECETESHAGYLMAQWVQFLVRWEQFVVPSNLVTC
;
A
#
# COMPACT_ATOMS: atom_id res chain seq x y z
N CYS A 1 21.04 2.72 2.05
CA CYS A 1 21.00 1.24 2.12
C CYS A 1 21.06 0.69 0.70
N THR A 2 21.37 -0.60 0.52
CA THR A 2 21.37 -1.22 -0.82
C THR A 2 19.95 -1.52 -1.30
N LEU A 3 19.78 -1.72 -2.61
CA LEU A 3 18.50 -2.12 -3.21
C LEU A 3 17.96 -3.43 -2.64
N GLU A 4 18.81 -4.43 -2.41
CA GLU A 4 18.43 -5.72 -1.82
C GLU A 4 17.97 -5.57 -0.38
N THR A 5 18.62 -4.68 0.37
CA THR A 5 18.25 -4.42 1.76
C THR A 5 16.86 -3.80 1.83
N ALA A 6 16.60 -2.76 1.02
CA ALA A 6 15.30 -2.12 0.94
C ALA A 6 14.22 -3.10 0.45
N PHE A 7 14.53 -3.92 -0.56
CA PHE A 7 13.64 -4.95 -1.06
C PHE A 7 13.24 -5.95 0.00
N LYS A 8 14.24 -6.50 0.71
CA LYS A 8 14.03 -7.50 1.74
C LYS A 8 13.11 -6.97 2.83
N VAL A 9 13.24 -5.70 3.21
CA VAL A 9 12.31 -5.08 4.17
C VAL A 9 10.90 -5.04 3.62
N VAL A 10 10.69 -4.60 2.38
CA VAL A 10 9.34 -4.53 1.78
C VAL A 10 8.71 -5.92 1.66
N VAL A 11 9.47 -6.95 1.28
CA VAL A 11 8.95 -8.31 1.10
C VAL A 11 8.72 -9.02 2.43
N VAL A 12 9.71 -8.99 3.33
CA VAL A 12 9.60 -9.70 4.63
C VAL A 12 8.56 -9.05 5.52
N ARG A 13 8.37 -7.73 5.40
CA ARG A 13 7.44 -6.96 6.22
C ARG A 13 6.31 -6.38 5.39
N GLU A 14 5.90 -7.11 4.36
CA GLU A 14 4.82 -6.69 3.46
C GLU A 14 3.54 -6.39 4.26
N GLU A 15 3.19 -7.21 5.24
CA GLU A 15 2.01 -6.99 6.09
C GLU A 15 2.10 -5.68 6.90
N ASP A 16 3.30 -5.33 7.37
CA ASP A 16 3.53 -4.12 8.16
C ASP A 16 3.59 -2.85 7.30
N PHE A 17 4.07 -2.95 6.05
CA PHE A 17 4.33 -1.79 5.18
C PHE A 17 3.58 -1.83 3.85
N ARG A 18 2.55 -2.66 3.71
CA ARG A 18 1.65 -2.50 2.58
C ARG A 18 0.95 -1.14 2.69
N PRO A 19 1.04 -0.26 1.68
CA PRO A 19 0.25 0.96 1.64
C PRO A 19 -1.24 0.66 1.82
N LEU A 20 -1.95 1.53 2.53
CA LEU A 20 -3.41 1.50 2.57
C LEU A 20 -3.91 2.49 1.53
N LEU A 21 -4.57 1.98 0.49
CA LEU A 21 -5.02 2.80 -0.65
C LEU A 21 -6.06 3.85 -0.23
N LYS A 22 -6.92 3.48 0.71
CA LYS A 22 -7.91 4.35 1.33
C LYS A 22 -8.10 3.91 2.77
N THR A 23 -8.47 4.84 3.64
CA THR A 23 -8.80 4.57 5.04
C THR A 23 -10.06 5.34 5.43
N PRO A 24 -10.80 4.89 6.46
CA PRO A 24 -11.89 5.67 7.04
C PRO A 24 -11.43 7.02 7.56
N ASN A 25 -12.33 8.00 7.64
CA ASN A 25 -12.03 9.34 8.17
C ASN A 25 -11.54 9.30 9.64
N ASP A 26 -12.02 8.34 10.43
CA ASP A 26 -11.65 8.12 11.83
C ASP A 26 -10.49 7.13 12.03
N TRP A 27 -9.77 6.82 10.94
CA TRP A 27 -8.64 5.91 10.98
C TRP A 27 -7.52 6.40 11.89
N ASN A 28 -6.73 5.47 12.43
CA ASN A 28 -5.46 5.78 13.09
C ASN A 28 -4.52 4.61 12.83
N PHE A 29 -3.24 4.88 12.57
CA PHE A 29 -2.25 3.83 12.39
C PHE A 29 -2.17 2.85 13.58
N THR A 30 -2.52 3.27 14.80
CA THR A 30 -2.59 2.36 15.95
C THR A 30 -3.60 1.22 15.77
N LYS A 31 -4.60 1.39 14.89
CA LYS A 31 -5.61 0.39 14.56
C LYS A 31 -5.17 -0.54 13.42
N ARG A 32 -3.92 -0.45 12.91
CA ARG A 32 -3.47 -1.24 11.74
C ARG A 32 -3.67 -2.75 11.91
N SER A 33 -3.51 -3.28 13.13
CA SER A 33 -3.74 -4.70 13.43
C SER A 33 -5.20 -5.13 13.31
N GLU A 34 -6.14 -4.19 13.25
CA GLU A 34 -7.58 -4.45 13.07
C GLU A 34 -7.97 -4.60 11.59
N ILE A 35 -7.06 -4.31 10.66
CA ILE A 35 -7.32 -4.47 9.23
C ILE A 35 -7.39 -5.96 8.90
N SER A 36 -8.51 -6.38 8.35
CA SER A 36 -8.62 -7.70 7.74
C SER A 36 -8.04 -7.66 6.33
N VAL A 37 -6.99 -8.45 6.12
CA VAL A 37 -6.33 -8.65 4.84
C VAL A 37 -6.56 -10.08 4.40
N GLN A 38 -7.09 -10.29 3.20
CA GLN A 38 -7.28 -11.64 2.66
C GLN A 38 -6.74 -11.73 1.23
N VAL A 39 -6.00 -12.80 0.94
CA VAL A 39 -5.60 -13.16 -0.43
C VAL A 39 -6.78 -13.89 -1.06
N LEU A 40 -7.34 -13.31 -2.14
CA LEU A 40 -8.43 -13.91 -2.89
C LEU A 40 -7.90 -14.83 -3.99
N GLN A 41 -6.77 -14.47 -4.59
CA GLN A 41 -6.15 -15.25 -5.66
C GLN A 41 -4.65 -14.98 -5.72
N GLU A 42 -3.84 -16.03 -5.87
CA GLU A 42 -2.44 -15.91 -6.27
C GLU A 42 -2.34 -16.12 -7.78
N ILE A 43 -1.77 -15.14 -8.50
CA ILE A 43 -1.53 -15.23 -9.95
C ILE A 43 -0.14 -15.84 -10.18
N ASP A 44 0.86 -15.31 -9.47
CA ASP A 44 2.23 -15.82 -9.42
C ASP A 44 2.90 -15.42 -8.08
N SER A 45 4.19 -15.72 -7.92
CA SER A 45 4.94 -15.42 -6.68
C SER A 45 5.03 -13.94 -6.31
N TYR A 46 4.75 -13.03 -7.25
CA TYR A 46 4.87 -11.59 -7.07
C TYR A 46 3.56 -10.84 -7.33
N THR A 47 2.50 -11.53 -7.73
CA THR A 47 1.23 -10.94 -8.15
C THR A 47 0.06 -11.63 -7.47
N ARG A 48 -0.71 -10.87 -6.69
CA ARG A 48 -1.85 -11.38 -5.92
C ARG A 48 -3.06 -10.45 -6.02
N VAL A 49 -4.25 -11.03 -6.05
CA VAL A 49 -5.51 -10.31 -5.81
C VAL A 49 -5.85 -10.44 -4.34
N MET A 50 -6.10 -9.31 -3.69
CA MET A 50 -6.33 -9.23 -2.26
C MET A 50 -7.53 -8.34 -1.97
N VAL A 51 -8.08 -8.47 -0.76
CA VAL A 51 -9.07 -7.55 -0.20
C VAL A 51 -8.54 -6.96 1.10
N HIS A 52 -8.72 -5.65 1.26
CA HIS A 52 -8.61 -4.98 2.54
C HIS A 52 -10.00 -4.65 3.04
N ASP A 53 -10.24 -4.94 4.30
CA ASP A 53 -11.43 -4.57 5.06
C ASP A 53 -10.98 -3.81 6.30
N ILE A 54 -11.18 -2.49 6.28
CA ILE A 54 -10.63 -1.55 7.26
C ILE A 54 -11.76 -1.05 8.14
N PRO A 55 -11.78 -1.38 9.44
CA PRO A 55 -12.85 -0.95 10.33
C PRO A 55 -12.76 0.55 10.61
N GLY A 56 -13.94 1.16 10.77
CA GLY A 56 -14.14 2.58 11.09
C GLY A 56 -15.61 2.84 11.34
N GLN A 57 -15.99 4.11 11.54
CA GLN A 57 -17.41 4.48 11.63
C GLN A 57 -18.18 4.07 10.37
N THR A 58 -17.56 4.31 9.22
CA THR A 58 -17.85 3.64 7.95
C THR A 58 -16.67 2.75 7.64
N SER A 59 -16.89 1.44 7.54
CA SER A 59 -15.80 0.53 7.16
C SER A 59 -15.44 0.76 5.70
N VAL A 60 -14.16 0.77 5.38
CA VAL A 60 -13.68 0.95 4.01
C VAL A 60 -13.21 -0.40 3.49
N ARG A 61 -13.71 -0.83 2.34
CA ARG A 61 -13.36 -2.11 1.73
C ARG A 61 -12.98 -1.97 0.27
N TYR A 62 -11.96 -2.69 -0.16
CA TYR A 62 -11.57 -2.70 -1.56
C TYR A 62 -10.83 -3.97 -1.97
N VAL A 63 -11.09 -4.41 -3.21
CA VAL A 63 -10.34 -5.48 -3.87
C VAL A 63 -9.27 -4.85 -4.74
N PHE A 64 -8.04 -5.34 -4.66
CA PHE A 64 -6.92 -4.78 -5.37
C PHE A 64 -5.94 -5.85 -5.86
N LEU A 65 -5.25 -5.52 -6.95
CA LEU A 65 -4.11 -6.26 -7.45
C LEU A 65 -2.84 -5.70 -6.80
N ALA A 66 -2.13 -6.52 -6.04
CA ALA A 66 -0.78 -6.24 -5.56
C ALA A 66 0.23 -6.90 -6.50
N ARG A 67 1.22 -6.14 -6.94
CA ARG A 67 2.28 -6.65 -7.82
C ARG A 67 3.64 -6.10 -7.40
N THR A 68 4.62 -7.00 -7.35
CA THR A 68 6.04 -6.67 -7.24
C THR A 68 6.74 -6.96 -8.56
N ALA A 69 7.61 -6.08 -9.02
CA ALA A 69 8.35 -6.26 -10.26
C ALA A 69 9.79 -5.74 -10.13
N GLN A 70 10.70 -6.33 -10.91
CA GLN A 70 12.09 -5.92 -11.04
C GLN A 70 12.45 -5.79 -12.53
N TRP A 71 13.20 -4.76 -12.87
CA TRP A 71 13.68 -4.53 -14.23
C TRP A 71 14.96 -3.69 -14.22
N GLU A 72 15.64 -3.65 -15.36
CA GLU A 72 16.85 -2.83 -15.57
C GLU A 72 16.48 -1.57 -16.37
N LEU A 73 17.06 -0.44 -15.98
CA LEU A 73 16.95 0.83 -16.71
C LEU A 73 17.92 0.86 -17.89
N PRO A 74 17.73 1.76 -18.88
CA PRO A 74 18.63 1.85 -20.04
C PRO A 74 20.10 2.13 -19.70
N ASP A 75 20.40 2.67 -18.52
CA ASP A 75 21.75 2.93 -18.01
C ASP A 75 22.34 1.76 -17.22
N GLY A 76 21.67 0.60 -17.19
CA GLY A 76 22.10 -0.61 -16.50
C GLY A 76 21.72 -0.64 -15.02
N LYS A 77 21.11 0.41 -14.47
CA LYS A 77 20.70 0.44 -13.06
C LYS A 77 19.49 -0.44 -12.82
N ARG A 78 19.50 -1.15 -11.69
CA ARG A 78 18.37 -1.99 -11.30
C ARG A 78 17.27 -1.13 -10.69
N ARG A 79 16.03 -1.49 -11.02
CA ARG A 79 14.84 -0.86 -10.46
C ARG A 79 13.85 -1.92 -10.02
N MET A 80 13.13 -1.57 -8.97
CA MET A 80 12.11 -2.40 -8.37
C MET A 80 10.86 -1.58 -8.11
N GLY A 81 9.71 -2.21 -8.27
CA GLY A 81 8.41 -1.57 -8.10
C GLY A 81 7.45 -2.42 -7.31
N PHE A 82 6.66 -1.77 -6.46
CA PHE A 82 5.51 -2.34 -5.76
C PHE A 82 4.30 -1.52 -6.14
N SER A 83 3.35 -2.12 -6.82
CA SER A 83 2.11 -1.47 -7.24
C SER A 83 0.92 -2.12 -6.57
N MET A 84 -0.03 -1.28 -6.17
CA MET A 84 -1.35 -1.67 -5.73
C MET A 84 -2.37 -0.87 -6.51
N MET A 85 -3.37 -1.54 -7.07
CA MET A 85 -4.43 -0.90 -7.84
C MET A 85 -5.75 -1.59 -7.55
N THR A 86 -6.79 -0.83 -7.22
CA THR A 86 -8.12 -1.41 -7.11
C THR A 86 -8.57 -2.01 -8.42
N ILE A 87 -9.23 -3.14 -8.33
CA ILE A 87 -9.82 -3.81 -9.48
C ILE A 87 -11.31 -3.93 -9.25
N ASP A 88 -12.09 -3.58 -10.25
CA ASP A 88 -13.53 -3.74 -10.21
C ASP A 88 -14.04 -4.42 -11.50
N SER A 89 -15.14 -5.15 -11.35
CA SER A 89 -15.85 -5.78 -12.46
C SER A 89 -17.35 -5.72 -12.21
N GLU A 90 -18.15 -5.82 -13.26
CA GLU A 90 -19.61 -5.88 -13.13
C GLU A 90 -20.08 -7.04 -12.23
N THR A 91 -19.33 -8.15 -12.19
CA THR A 91 -19.62 -9.27 -11.30
C THR A 91 -19.34 -8.89 -9.85
N ASN A 92 -18.21 -8.22 -9.58
CA ASN A 92 -17.89 -7.73 -8.23
C ASN A 92 -18.93 -6.72 -7.76
N LYS A 93 -19.35 -5.80 -8.63
CA LYS A 93 -20.41 -4.83 -8.35
C LYS A 93 -21.71 -5.50 -7.92
N ARG A 94 -22.19 -6.48 -8.68
CA ARG A 94 -23.40 -7.25 -8.30
C ARG A 94 -23.24 -7.97 -6.96
N SER A 95 -22.05 -8.51 -6.68
CA SER A 95 -21.77 -9.14 -5.38
C SER A 95 -21.88 -8.13 -4.24
N ARG A 96 -21.35 -6.91 -4.41
CA ARG A 96 -21.47 -5.84 -3.41
C ARG A 96 -22.90 -5.37 -3.20
N ASP A 97 -23.64 -5.17 -4.29
CA ASP A 97 -25.04 -4.73 -4.25
C ASP A 97 -25.94 -5.77 -3.55
N SER A 98 -25.50 -7.03 -3.49
CA SER A 98 -26.19 -8.12 -2.78
C SER A 98 -25.81 -8.23 -1.30
N GLU A 99 -24.80 -7.50 -0.83
CA GLU A 99 -24.46 -7.46 0.60
C GLU A 99 -25.58 -6.78 1.40
N ILE A 100 -25.85 -7.31 2.60
CA ILE A 100 -26.93 -6.83 3.45
C ILE A 100 -26.67 -5.36 3.86
N PRO A 101 -27.64 -4.44 3.69
CA PRO A 101 -27.47 -3.00 3.98
C PRO A 101 -27.08 -2.63 5.41
N ASP A 102 -27.18 -3.57 6.36
CA ASP A 102 -26.93 -3.33 7.79
C ASP A 102 -25.45 -3.05 8.13
N LYS A 103 -24.53 -3.19 7.17
CA LYS A 103 -23.12 -2.81 7.34
C LYS A 103 -22.86 -1.47 6.64
N HIS A 104 -22.48 -0.46 7.41
CA HIS A 104 -22.01 0.83 6.90
C HIS A 104 -20.62 0.63 6.24
N ILE A 105 -20.61 0.10 5.02
CA ILE A 105 -19.39 -0.21 4.24
C ILE A 105 -19.34 0.72 3.02
N GLU A 106 -18.21 1.41 2.89
CA GLU A 106 -17.82 2.12 1.68
C GLU A 106 -16.89 1.22 0.85
N TRP A 107 -17.30 0.95 -0.38
CA TRP A 107 -16.51 0.17 -1.32
C TRP A 107 -15.72 1.06 -2.25
N ILE A 108 -14.38 0.91 -2.25
CA ILE A 108 -13.50 1.70 -3.09
C ILE A 108 -13.16 0.92 -4.36
N THR A 109 -13.41 1.56 -5.51
CA THR A 109 -13.22 0.96 -6.83
C THR A 109 -12.11 1.62 -7.62
N GLU A 110 -11.73 2.86 -7.28
CA GLU A 110 -10.73 3.65 -8.01
C GLU A 110 -9.70 4.28 -7.07
N THR A 111 -8.57 3.60 -6.89
CA THR A 111 -7.40 4.11 -6.18
C THR A 111 -6.20 3.24 -6.50
N TRP A 112 -5.01 3.82 -6.43
CA TRP A 112 -3.77 3.09 -6.65
C TRP A 112 -2.62 3.74 -5.88
N ALA A 113 -1.59 2.94 -5.62
CA ALA A 113 -0.34 3.39 -5.06
C ALA A 113 0.82 2.65 -5.72
N TYR A 114 1.95 3.34 -5.86
CA TYR A 114 3.16 2.79 -6.43
C TYR A 114 4.37 3.25 -5.63
N LEU A 115 5.25 2.30 -5.29
CA LEU A 115 6.55 2.54 -4.67
C LEU A 115 7.63 2.01 -5.61
N THR A 116 8.58 2.84 -6.02
CA THR A 116 9.78 2.39 -6.72
C THR A 116 11.05 2.63 -5.93
N LEU A 117 11.97 1.68 -6.08
CA LEU A 117 13.31 1.74 -5.58
C LEU A 117 14.25 1.65 -6.78
N THR A 118 15.03 2.70 -7.01
CA THR A 118 16.03 2.74 -8.08
C THR A 118 17.41 2.73 -7.45
N GLU A 119 18.27 1.81 -7.89
CA GLU A 119 19.68 1.81 -7.50
C GLU A 119 20.37 3.10 -7.97
N ILE A 120 21.13 3.75 -7.10
CA ILE A 120 21.94 4.93 -7.46
C ILE A 120 23.44 4.57 -7.40
N ASP A 121 23.85 3.93 -6.31
CA ASP A 121 25.17 3.33 -6.09
C ASP A 121 25.06 2.13 -5.12
N ASP A 122 26.19 1.52 -4.79
CA ASP A 122 26.28 0.33 -3.92
C ASP A 122 25.73 0.53 -2.50
N SER A 123 25.40 1.76 -2.11
CA SER A 123 24.98 2.13 -0.75
C SER A 123 23.71 2.99 -0.72
N SER A 124 23.18 3.41 -1.87
CA SER A 124 22.07 4.35 -1.96
C SER A 124 21.02 3.93 -2.98
N VAL A 125 19.75 4.22 -2.63
CA VAL A 125 18.59 3.99 -3.46
C VAL A 125 17.77 5.26 -3.52
N GLU A 126 17.29 5.60 -4.70
CA GLU A 126 16.22 6.58 -4.88
C GLU A 126 14.88 5.90 -4.61
N VAL A 127 14.01 6.60 -3.89
CA VAL A 127 12.68 6.12 -3.53
C VAL A 127 11.64 7.09 -4.08
N VAL A 128 10.72 6.59 -4.91
CA VAL A 128 9.60 7.37 -5.42
C VAL A 128 8.31 6.69 -4.99
N TYR A 129 7.44 7.46 -4.34
CA TYR A 129 6.10 7.01 -3.95
C TYR A 129 5.04 7.89 -4.57
N GLU A 130 4.08 7.26 -5.23
CA GLU A 130 2.94 7.90 -5.86
C GLU A 130 1.66 7.26 -5.34
N HIS A 131 0.64 8.07 -5.08
CA HIS A 131 -0.64 7.61 -4.55
C HIS A 131 -1.75 8.46 -5.16
N CYS A 132 -2.79 7.79 -5.67
CA CYS A 132 -4.02 8.43 -6.08
C CYS A 132 -5.20 7.86 -5.30
N ALA A 133 -5.99 8.73 -4.68
CA ALA A 133 -7.24 8.39 -4.03
C ALA A 133 -8.23 9.54 -4.16
N GLU A 134 -9.51 9.21 -4.22
CA GLU A 134 -10.58 10.21 -4.16
C GLU A 134 -10.70 10.78 -2.74
N CYS A 135 -11.08 12.06 -2.66
CA CYS A 135 -11.38 12.74 -1.40
C CYS A 135 -12.62 13.63 -1.60
N GLU A 136 -13.43 13.71 -0.55
CA GLU A 136 -14.70 14.44 -0.60
C GLU A 136 -14.53 15.93 -0.30
N THR A 137 -13.51 16.28 0.49
CA THR A 137 -13.25 17.63 0.97
C THR A 137 -11.76 17.92 1.02
N GLU A 138 -11.39 19.20 1.03
CA GLU A 138 -10.00 19.64 1.23
C GLU A 138 -9.43 19.12 2.56
N SER A 139 -10.24 19.10 3.63
CA SER A 139 -9.82 18.56 4.93
C SER A 139 -9.48 17.07 4.87
N HIS A 140 -10.28 16.29 4.12
CA HIS A 140 -10.02 14.88 3.87
C HIS A 140 -8.76 14.69 3.02
N ALA A 141 -8.53 15.54 2.01
CA ALA A 141 -7.28 15.52 1.24
C ALA A 141 -6.05 15.73 2.14
N GLY A 142 -6.08 16.74 3.01
CA GLY A 142 -4.99 17.02 3.97
C GLY A 142 -4.73 15.84 4.92
N TYR A 143 -5.80 15.17 5.35
CA TYR A 143 -5.69 13.98 6.18
C TYR A 143 -5.04 12.79 5.46
N LEU A 144 -5.45 12.50 4.21
CA LEU A 144 -4.82 11.45 3.39
C LEU A 144 -3.34 11.74 3.14
N MET A 145 -3.00 12.99 2.80
CA MET A 145 -1.60 13.41 2.63
C MET A 145 -0.77 13.16 3.89
N ALA A 146 -1.31 13.48 5.08
CA ALA A 146 -0.62 13.21 6.34
C ALA A 146 -0.40 11.70 6.55
N GLN A 147 -1.36 10.85 6.22
CA GLN A 147 -1.20 9.40 6.30
C GLN A 147 -0.13 8.87 5.35
N TRP A 148 -0.08 9.37 4.11
CA TRP A 148 0.91 8.94 3.11
C TRP A 148 2.32 9.33 3.54
N VAL A 149 2.51 10.53 4.09
CA VAL A 149 3.78 10.96 4.67
C VAL A 149 4.16 10.10 5.87
N GLN A 150 3.23 9.81 6.78
CA GLN A 150 3.48 8.92 7.92
C GLN A 150 3.89 7.52 7.49
N PHE A 151 3.28 7.00 6.43
CA PHE A 151 3.67 5.72 5.82
C PHE A 151 5.13 5.76 5.36
N LEU A 152 5.51 6.78 4.57
CA LEU A 152 6.87 6.91 4.03
C LEU A 152 7.92 7.07 5.13
N VAL A 153 7.65 7.91 6.13
CA VAL A 153 8.57 8.10 7.26
C VAL A 153 8.79 6.79 8.02
N ARG A 154 7.74 6.01 8.28
CA ARG A 154 7.89 4.71 8.93
C ARG A 154 8.68 3.74 8.06
N TRP A 155 8.33 3.65 6.77
CA TRP A 155 9.04 2.79 5.84
C TRP A 155 10.54 3.11 5.82
N GLU A 156 10.90 4.40 5.74
CA GLU A 156 12.28 4.86 5.77
C GLU A 156 13.00 4.44 7.08
N GLN A 157 12.36 4.64 8.24
CA GLN A 157 12.90 4.24 9.55
C GLN A 157 13.25 2.76 9.65
N PHE A 158 12.60 1.89 8.88
CA PHE A 158 12.89 0.45 8.86
C PHE A 158 13.91 0.03 7.81
N VAL A 159 13.98 0.78 6.71
CA VAL A 159 14.89 0.49 5.60
C VAL A 159 16.28 1.06 5.84
N VAL A 160 16.36 2.20 6.53
CA VAL A 160 17.62 2.78 6.96
C VAL A 160 18.08 2.05 8.24
N PRO A 161 19.31 1.51 8.28
CA PRO A 161 19.85 0.95 9.51
C PRO A 161 19.74 1.98 10.62
N SER A 162 19.10 1.61 11.73
CA SER A 162 19.10 2.44 12.92
C SER A 162 20.54 2.55 13.42
N ASN A 163 21.25 3.62 13.05
CA ASN A 163 22.52 4.01 13.65
C ASN A 163 22.31 4.54 15.07
N LEU A 164 21.45 3.88 15.85
CA LEU A 164 21.35 4.13 17.28
C LEU A 164 22.71 3.73 17.83
N VAL A 165 23.47 4.74 18.24
CA VAL A 165 24.68 4.56 19.04
C VAL A 165 24.24 3.74 20.25
N THR A 166 24.60 2.46 20.27
CA THR A 166 24.53 1.65 21.47
C THR A 166 25.34 2.39 22.54
N CYS A 167 24.66 2.94 23.54
CA CYS A 167 25.29 3.50 24.74
C CYS A 167 25.89 2.38 25.59
#